data_AF-A0A7I7SJM1-F1
#
_entry.id   AF-A0A7I7SJM1-F1
#
_cell.length_a   1.000
_cell.length_b   1.000
_cell.length_c   1.000
_cell.angle_alpha   90.00
_cell.angle_beta   90.00
_cell.angle_gamma   90.00
#
_symmetry.space_group_name_H-M   'P 1'
#
loop_
_entity.id
_entity.type
_entity.pdbx_description
1 polymer ?
#
loop_
_entity_poly.entity_id
_entity_poly.type
_entity_poly.pdbx_seq_one_letter_code
_entity_poly.pdbx_strand_id
1 'polypeptide(L)'
;MAWDASGLLPDLQSKFGDFVVPIVLAHEWGHAIQARSNFTARTVTKELQADCCAGGWAKHAKDAGLYKVNAAEMDNALAGILTLKDSPGTSKIDSSAHGSGFDRVSAFQDGYDNGPNACKEYRDDTPIVVERPFQNAEDEAAGGDMPQFVLAAMTRANDKSEDKTQSLRGDCFAGAYTASVLLQNRKDTSSFGISPGDLDEAITALLVFRVDGDVERQGAGFERIRHYRNGVLNGAEACLKD
;
A
#
# COMPACT_ATOMS: atom_id res chain seq x y z
N MET A 1 -19.63 -13.59 -6.59
CA MET A 1 -18.47 -14.29 -7.15
C MET A 1 -18.77 -14.65 -8.59
N ALA A 2 -18.27 -13.87 -9.55
CA ALA A 2 -18.20 -14.28 -10.95
C ALA A 2 -16.74 -14.69 -11.24
N TRP A 3 -16.55 -15.72 -12.07
CA TRP A 3 -15.22 -16.19 -12.49
C TRP A 3 -15.01 -15.78 -13.95
N ASP A 4 -13.95 -15.04 -14.23
CA ASP A 4 -13.52 -14.74 -15.59
C ASP A 4 -12.41 -15.71 -16.02
N ALA A 5 -12.77 -16.65 -16.89
CA ALA A 5 -11.85 -17.67 -17.39
C ALA A 5 -10.98 -17.21 -18.58
N SER A 6 -11.20 -15.99 -19.09
CA SER A 6 -10.66 -15.58 -20.40
C SER A 6 -9.97 -14.21 -20.43
N GLY A 7 -10.29 -13.31 -19.52
CA GLY A 7 -9.74 -11.96 -19.47
C GLY A 7 -8.90 -11.72 -18.22
N LEU A 8 -9.55 -11.13 -17.21
CA LEU A 8 -8.91 -10.56 -16.03
C LEU A 8 -8.03 -11.55 -15.26
N LEU A 9 -8.56 -12.73 -14.90
CA LEU A 9 -7.82 -13.68 -14.06
C LEU A 9 -6.62 -14.31 -14.79
N PRO A 10 -6.75 -14.77 -16.05
CA PRO A 10 -5.59 -15.19 -16.84
C PRO A 10 -4.52 -14.09 -16.99
N ASP A 11 -4.92 -12.84 -17.25
CA ASP A 11 -4.00 -11.72 -17.41
C ASP A 11 -3.23 -11.42 -16.12
N LEU A 12 -3.94 -11.40 -14.97
CA LEU A 12 -3.32 -11.21 -13.67
C LEU A 12 -2.36 -12.35 -13.35
N GLN A 13 -2.79 -13.59 -13.53
CA GLN A 13 -1.95 -14.77 -13.29
C GLN A 13 -0.67 -14.74 -14.14
N SER A 14 -0.79 -14.40 -15.42
CA SER A 14 0.36 -14.34 -16.33
C SER A 14 1.37 -13.26 -15.95
N LYS A 15 0.93 -12.15 -15.36
CA LYS A 15 1.79 -11.00 -15.02
C LYS A 15 2.36 -11.08 -13.61
N PHE A 16 1.60 -11.65 -12.68
CA PHE A 16 1.86 -11.55 -11.23
C PHE A 16 1.99 -12.90 -10.53
N GLY A 17 1.85 -14.01 -11.27
CA GLY A 17 2.00 -15.37 -10.76
C GLY A 17 0.73 -15.92 -10.12
N ASP A 18 0.76 -17.19 -9.74
CA ASP A 18 -0.42 -17.95 -9.34
C ASP A 18 -1.12 -17.42 -8.08
N PHE A 19 -0.38 -16.77 -7.18
CA PHE A 19 -0.92 -16.33 -5.89
C PHE A 19 -1.80 -15.07 -5.97
N VAL A 20 -1.76 -14.32 -7.08
CA VAL A 20 -2.64 -13.16 -7.29
C VAL A 20 -4.12 -13.56 -7.39
N VAL A 21 -4.41 -14.70 -8.02
CA VAL A 21 -5.78 -15.18 -8.25
C VAL A 21 -6.50 -15.45 -6.93
N PRO A 22 -5.97 -16.25 -6.00
CA PRO A 22 -6.67 -16.49 -4.75
C PRO A 22 -6.73 -15.26 -3.83
N ILE A 23 -5.82 -14.29 -3.96
CA ILE A 23 -5.94 -12.99 -3.27
C ILE A 23 -7.17 -12.22 -3.78
N VAL A 24 -7.36 -12.11 -5.10
CA VAL A 24 -8.54 -11.46 -5.69
C VAL A 24 -9.82 -12.17 -5.21
N LEU A 25 -9.82 -13.51 -5.20
CA LEU A 25 -10.97 -14.27 -4.67
C LEU A 25 -11.22 -14.03 -3.18
N ALA A 26 -10.16 -13.85 -2.38
CA ALA A 26 -10.27 -13.56 -0.95
C ALA A 26 -10.86 -12.15 -0.70
N HIS A 27 -10.49 -11.17 -1.53
CA HIS A 27 -11.09 -9.84 -1.52
C HIS A 27 -12.60 -9.92 -1.80
N GLU A 28 -13.00 -10.61 -2.86
CA GLU A 28 -14.42 -10.80 -3.20
C GLU A 28 -15.20 -11.56 -2.10
N TRP A 29 -14.51 -12.43 -1.37
CA TRP A 29 -15.04 -13.04 -0.14
C TRP A 29 -15.20 -12.06 1.02
N GLY A 30 -14.35 -11.03 1.11
CA GLY A 30 -14.56 -9.88 1.98
C GLY A 30 -15.93 -9.23 1.77
N HIS A 31 -16.34 -8.99 0.53
CA HIS A 31 -17.69 -8.46 0.25
C HIS A 31 -18.81 -9.41 0.68
N ALA A 32 -18.61 -10.72 0.53
CA ALA A 32 -19.57 -11.70 0.99
C ALA A 32 -19.69 -11.74 2.52
N ILE A 33 -18.59 -11.48 3.24
CA ILE A 33 -18.58 -11.30 4.71
C ILE A 33 -19.36 -10.04 5.07
N GLN A 34 -19.06 -8.91 4.41
CA GLN A 34 -19.75 -7.62 4.60
C GLN A 34 -21.27 -7.74 4.46
N ALA A 35 -21.73 -8.41 3.41
CA ALA A 35 -23.14 -8.64 3.16
C ALA A 35 -23.81 -9.45 4.28
N ARG A 36 -23.10 -10.42 4.86
CA ARG A 36 -23.61 -11.29 5.94
C ARG A 36 -23.54 -10.64 7.32
N SER A 37 -22.56 -9.78 7.54
CA SER A 37 -22.40 -9.03 8.80
C SER A 37 -23.18 -7.72 8.81
N ASN A 38 -23.91 -7.40 7.74
CA ASN A 38 -24.62 -6.14 7.54
C ASN A 38 -23.69 -4.91 7.70
N PHE A 39 -22.49 -5.01 7.13
CA PHE A 39 -21.48 -3.95 7.19
C PHE A 39 -21.88 -2.77 6.29
N THR A 40 -21.96 -1.57 6.88
CA THR A 40 -22.33 -0.34 6.17
C THR A 40 -21.26 0.72 6.33
N ALA A 41 -20.71 1.18 5.21
CA ALA A 41 -19.76 2.28 5.10
C ALA A 41 -19.77 2.80 3.65
N ARG A 42 -19.00 3.85 3.35
CA ARG A 42 -18.74 4.27 1.96
C ARG A 42 -18.08 3.16 1.15
N THR A 43 -18.18 3.25 -0.19
CA THR A 43 -17.59 2.26 -1.12
C THR A 43 -16.12 2.03 -0.82
N VAL A 44 -15.30 3.08 -0.78
CA VAL A 44 -13.85 2.94 -0.46
C VAL A 44 -13.60 2.19 0.86
N THR A 45 -14.36 2.47 1.91
CA THR A 45 -14.20 1.79 3.21
C THR A 45 -14.55 0.30 3.11
N LYS A 46 -15.55 -0.06 2.29
CA LYS A 46 -15.90 -1.47 2.02
C LYS A 46 -14.80 -2.16 1.23
N GLU A 47 -14.27 -1.52 0.21
CA GLU A 47 -13.17 -2.04 -0.61
C GLU A 47 -11.92 -2.29 0.25
N LEU A 48 -11.53 -1.32 1.09
CA LEU A 48 -10.40 -1.46 2.00
C LEU A 48 -10.62 -2.54 3.07
N GLN A 49 -11.83 -2.70 3.61
CA GLN A 49 -12.09 -3.81 4.53
C GLN A 49 -12.03 -5.16 3.81
N ALA A 50 -12.45 -5.25 2.55
CA ALA A 50 -12.32 -6.45 1.73
C ALA A 50 -10.84 -6.80 1.49
N ASP A 51 -9.99 -5.79 1.19
CA ASP A 51 -8.53 -5.96 1.13
C ASP A 51 -7.94 -6.43 2.46
N CYS A 52 -8.38 -5.88 3.59
CA CYS A 52 -7.99 -6.35 4.92
C CYS A 52 -8.37 -7.82 5.15
N CYS A 53 -9.59 -8.22 4.79
CA CYS A 53 -10.00 -9.62 4.87
C CYS A 53 -9.11 -10.53 3.99
N ALA A 54 -8.77 -10.07 2.79
CA ALA A 54 -7.87 -10.78 1.88
C ALA A 54 -6.47 -10.96 2.49
N GLY A 55 -5.93 -9.93 3.14
CA GLY A 55 -4.66 -9.98 3.87
C GLY A 55 -4.66 -11.02 4.99
N GLY A 56 -5.70 -11.02 5.82
CA GLY A 56 -5.86 -12.00 6.90
C GLY A 56 -5.97 -13.43 6.38
N TRP A 57 -6.68 -13.63 5.25
CA TRP A 57 -6.73 -14.91 4.57
C TRP A 57 -5.36 -15.32 4.00
N ALA A 58 -4.63 -14.40 3.37
CA ALA A 58 -3.32 -14.67 2.78
C ALA A 58 -2.30 -15.12 3.84
N LYS A 59 -2.29 -14.49 5.02
CA LYS A 59 -1.47 -14.92 6.16
C LYS A 59 -1.81 -16.34 6.59
N HIS A 60 -3.11 -16.62 6.75
CA HIS A 60 -3.58 -17.95 7.12
C HIS A 60 -3.20 -19.01 6.07
N ALA A 61 -3.40 -18.72 4.77
CA ALA A 61 -3.10 -19.63 3.67
C ALA A 61 -1.60 -19.98 3.61
N LYS A 62 -0.74 -18.99 3.84
CA LYS A 62 0.71 -19.18 3.95
C LYS A 62 1.09 -20.02 5.19
N ASP A 63 0.60 -19.66 6.37
CA ASP A 63 0.95 -20.34 7.62
C ASP A 63 0.45 -21.79 7.67
N ALA A 64 -0.72 -22.06 7.09
CA ALA A 64 -1.28 -23.39 6.95
C ALA A 64 -0.60 -24.23 5.85
N GLY A 65 0.33 -23.66 5.10
CA GLY A 65 1.02 -24.34 4.00
C GLY A 65 0.13 -24.67 2.80
N LEU A 66 -1.02 -23.99 2.66
CA LEU A 66 -1.95 -24.18 1.53
C LEU A 66 -1.32 -23.67 0.22
N TYR A 67 -0.51 -22.63 0.32
CA TYR A 67 0.30 -22.11 -0.76
C TYR A 67 1.75 -21.96 -0.29
N LYS A 68 2.69 -22.37 -1.15
CA LYS A 68 4.10 -22.04 -0.97
C LYS A 68 4.30 -20.63 -1.51
N VAL A 69 4.25 -19.65 -0.62
CA VAL A 69 4.40 -18.23 -0.96
C VAL A 69 5.59 -17.67 -0.20
N ASN A 70 6.65 -17.36 -0.93
CA ASN A 70 7.78 -16.59 -0.45
C ASN A 70 7.50 -15.08 -0.54
N ALA A 71 8.43 -14.26 -0.06
CA ALA A 71 8.26 -12.81 -0.04
C ALA A 71 8.07 -12.21 -1.45
N ALA A 72 8.80 -12.70 -2.46
CA ALA A 72 8.69 -12.20 -3.83
C ALA A 72 7.35 -12.57 -4.48
N GLU A 73 6.83 -13.77 -4.21
CA GLU A 73 5.50 -14.19 -4.68
C GLU A 73 4.38 -13.35 -4.04
N MET A 74 4.52 -12.99 -2.76
CA MET A 74 3.61 -12.05 -2.10
C MET A 74 3.68 -10.65 -2.71
N ASP A 75 4.89 -10.12 -2.92
CA ASP A 75 5.12 -8.80 -3.53
C ASP A 75 4.52 -8.73 -4.94
N ASN A 76 4.72 -9.77 -5.77
CA ASN A 76 4.13 -9.85 -7.11
C ASN A 76 2.60 -9.87 -7.06
N ALA A 77 2.02 -10.63 -6.14
CA ALA A 77 0.58 -10.71 -5.99
C ALA A 77 -0.03 -9.35 -5.58
N LEU A 78 0.64 -8.61 -4.69
CA LEU A 78 0.27 -7.23 -4.34
C LEU A 78 0.41 -6.27 -5.53
N ALA A 79 1.46 -6.41 -6.34
CA ALA A 79 1.59 -5.62 -7.56
C ALA A 79 0.41 -5.84 -8.53
N GLY A 80 -0.14 -7.05 -8.56
CA GLY A 80 -1.38 -7.34 -9.29
C GLY A 80 -2.60 -6.62 -8.74
N ILE A 81 -2.76 -6.60 -7.40
CA ILE A 81 -3.81 -5.82 -6.73
C ILE A 81 -3.73 -4.33 -7.12
N LEU A 82 -2.52 -3.77 -7.18
CA LEU A 82 -2.28 -2.38 -7.53
C LEU A 82 -2.70 -2.02 -8.96
N THR A 83 -2.80 -2.99 -9.87
CA THR A 83 -3.35 -2.73 -11.22
C THR A 83 -4.85 -2.45 -11.21
N LEU A 84 -5.53 -2.76 -10.10
CA LEU A 84 -6.96 -2.59 -9.88
C LEU A 84 -7.27 -1.40 -8.95
N LYS A 85 -6.28 -0.53 -8.69
CA LYS A 85 -6.48 0.71 -7.91
C LYS A 85 -7.20 1.76 -8.74
N ASP A 86 -7.73 2.77 -8.07
CA ASP A 86 -8.30 3.92 -8.76
C ASP A 86 -7.22 4.79 -9.43
N SER A 87 -7.64 5.54 -10.45
CA SER A 87 -6.74 6.54 -11.06
C SER A 87 -6.44 7.64 -10.05
N PRO A 88 -5.20 8.17 -10.02
CA PRO A 88 -4.86 9.34 -9.21
C PRO A 88 -5.88 10.47 -9.38
N GLY A 89 -6.23 11.13 -8.27
CA GLY A 89 -7.25 12.17 -8.27
C GLY A 89 -8.69 11.67 -8.11
N THR A 90 -8.91 10.37 -7.94
CA THR A 90 -10.24 9.83 -7.63
C THR A 90 -10.69 10.31 -6.23
N SER A 91 -11.99 10.58 -6.10
CA SER A 91 -12.56 11.04 -4.84
C SER A 91 -12.91 9.87 -3.94
N LYS A 92 -12.45 9.88 -2.68
CA LYS A 92 -12.80 8.86 -1.67
C LYS A 92 -14.30 8.72 -1.35
N ILE A 93 -15.14 9.66 -1.79
CA ILE A 93 -16.61 9.57 -1.65
C ILE A 93 -17.30 9.13 -2.94
N ASP A 94 -16.52 8.80 -3.99
CA ASP A 94 -17.08 8.23 -5.21
C ASP A 94 -17.73 6.88 -4.91
N SER A 95 -18.90 6.66 -5.50
CA SER A 95 -19.64 5.41 -5.40
C SER A 95 -18.91 4.21 -5.99
N SER A 96 -17.93 4.42 -6.88
CA SER A 96 -17.08 3.38 -7.47
C SER A 96 -15.62 3.44 -6.99
N ALA A 97 -15.32 4.13 -5.87
CA ALA A 97 -13.97 4.20 -5.35
C ALA A 97 -13.51 2.85 -4.77
N HIS A 98 -12.43 2.30 -5.31
CA HIS A 98 -11.67 1.16 -4.79
C HIS A 98 -10.59 1.60 -3.78
N GLY A 99 -10.13 2.84 -3.88
CA GLY A 99 -9.03 3.38 -3.08
C GLY A 99 -7.72 3.48 -3.86
N SER A 100 -6.83 4.33 -3.34
CA SER A 100 -5.46 4.46 -3.83
C SER A 100 -4.68 3.16 -3.62
N GLY A 101 -3.64 2.95 -4.41
CA GLY A 101 -2.71 1.84 -4.22
C GLY A 101 -2.11 1.79 -2.81
N PHE A 102 -1.81 2.96 -2.24
CA PHE A 102 -1.37 3.05 -0.84
C PHE A 102 -2.44 2.57 0.14
N ASP A 103 -3.69 3.01 -0.01
CA ASP A 103 -4.78 2.64 0.88
C ASP A 103 -5.03 1.13 0.84
N ARG A 104 -5.10 0.56 -0.38
CA ARG A 104 -5.38 -0.86 -0.62
C ARG A 104 -4.29 -1.78 -0.06
N VAL A 105 -3.02 -1.47 -0.34
CA VAL A 105 -1.89 -2.24 0.21
C VAL A 105 -1.81 -2.10 1.73
N SER A 106 -2.06 -0.90 2.27
CA SER A 106 -2.10 -0.67 3.71
C SER A 106 -3.18 -1.50 4.39
N ALA A 107 -4.36 -1.61 3.78
CA ALA A 107 -5.46 -2.37 4.33
C ALA A 107 -5.21 -3.88 4.27
N PHE A 108 -4.70 -4.38 3.13
CA PHE A 108 -4.24 -5.76 3.03
C PHE A 108 -3.19 -6.08 4.10
N GLN A 109 -2.22 -5.19 4.31
CA GLN A 109 -1.17 -5.37 5.30
C GLN A 109 -1.71 -5.42 6.74
N ASP A 110 -2.70 -4.58 7.07
CA ASP A 110 -3.34 -4.60 8.38
C ASP A 110 -3.95 -5.97 8.69
N GLY A 111 -4.70 -6.54 7.75
CA GLY A 111 -5.26 -7.87 7.91
C GLY A 111 -4.23 -8.98 7.95
N TYR A 112 -3.16 -8.87 7.16
CA TYR A 112 -2.07 -9.86 7.14
C TYR A 112 -1.29 -9.90 8.46
N ASP A 113 -1.03 -8.72 9.05
CA ASP A 113 -0.25 -8.59 10.28
C ASP A 113 -1.11 -8.86 11.53
N ASN A 114 -2.36 -8.37 11.54
CA ASN A 114 -3.22 -8.37 12.74
C ASN A 114 -4.39 -9.37 12.66
N GLY A 115 -4.54 -10.06 11.54
CA GLY A 115 -5.60 -11.02 11.28
C GLY A 115 -6.98 -10.38 11.01
N PRO A 116 -7.98 -11.19 10.65
CA PRO A 116 -9.30 -10.70 10.21
C PRO A 116 -10.12 -10.03 11.33
N ASN A 117 -9.71 -10.15 12.59
CA ASN A 117 -10.36 -9.44 13.69
C ASN A 117 -10.10 -7.92 13.63
N ALA A 118 -8.92 -7.49 13.16
CA ALA A 118 -8.63 -6.06 12.97
C ALA A 118 -9.58 -5.42 11.95
N CYS A 119 -9.92 -6.16 10.89
CA CYS A 119 -10.81 -5.69 9.83
C CYS A 119 -12.23 -5.36 10.32
N LYS A 120 -12.67 -5.92 11.47
CA LYS A 120 -13.99 -5.62 12.07
C LYS A 120 -14.10 -4.18 12.54
N GLU A 121 -12.97 -3.55 12.86
CA GLU A 121 -12.91 -2.19 13.38
C GLU A 121 -13.02 -1.13 12.27
N TYR A 122 -12.98 -1.55 11.00
CA TYR A 122 -13.07 -0.64 9.87
C TYR A 122 -14.40 0.11 9.89
N ARG A 123 -14.32 1.41 9.61
CA ARG A 123 -15.44 2.34 9.56
C ARG A 123 -15.00 3.55 8.76
N ASP A 124 -15.95 4.40 8.37
CA ASP A 124 -15.61 5.58 7.58
C ASP A 124 -14.54 6.43 8.29
N ASP A 125 -13.48 6.76 7.55
CA ASP A 125 -12.29 7.48 8.02
C ASP A 125 -11.48 6.75 9.12
N THR A 126 -11.67 5.43 9.28
CA THR A 126 -10.78 4.56 10.08
C THR A 126 -10.60 3.18 9.41
N PRO A 127 -9.43 2.90 8.81
CA PRO A 127 -8.24 3.74 8.73
C PRO A 127 -8.45 5.01 7.90
N ILE A 128 -7.56 5.99 8.07
CA ILE A 128 -7.59 7.23 7.27
C ILE A 128 -7.33 6.87 5.81
N VAL A 129 -8.28 7.22 4.95
CA VAL A 129 -8.14 7.11 3.49
C VAL A 129 -7.36 8.32 2.97
N VAL A 130 -6.24 8.07 2.30
CA VAL A 130 -5.36 9.12 1.77
C VAL A 130 -5.65 9.48 0.32
N GLU A 131 -6.44 8.67 -0.39
CA GLU A 131 -7.01 9.00 -1.70
C GLU A 131 -7.77 10.34 -1.68
N ARG A 132 -7.41 11.23 -2.61
CA ARG A 132 -7.96 12.58 -2.74
C ARG A 132 -7.99 13.04 -4.21
N PRO A 133 -8.82 14.04 -4.55
CA PRO A 133 -8.73 14.75 -5.83
C PRO A 133 -7.44 15.54 -6.01
N PHE A 134 -7.05 15.77 -7.27
CA PHE A 134 -6.01 16.75 -7.62
C PHE A 134 -6.40 18.14 -7.12
N GLN A 135 -5.39 18.92 -6.75
CA GLN A 135 -5.61 20.24 -6.17
C GLN A 135 -5.85 21.32 -7.23
N ASN A 136 -5.22 21.18 -8.41
CA ASN A 136 -5.32 22.13 -9.52
C ASN A 136 -4.90 21.46 -10.86
N ALA A 137 -4.98 22.21 -11.96
CA ALA A 137 -4.68 21.71 -13.31
C ALA A 137 -3.18 21.41 -13.54
N GLU A 138 -2.28 22.04 -12.77
CA GLU A 138 -0.84 21.78 -12.86
C GLU A 138 -0.49 20.44 -12.20
N ASP A 139 -1.16 20.12 -11.08
CA ASP A 139 -1.13 18.85 -10.36
C ASP A 139 -1.63 17.68 -11.24
N GLU A 140 -2.75 17.89 -11.94
CA GLU A 140 -3.31 16.92 -12.89
C GLU A 140 -2.41 16.72 -14.13
N ALA A 141 -1.85 17.81 -14.68
CA ALA A 141 -1.00 17.76 -15.87
C ALA A 141 0.37 17.09 -15.61
N ALA A 142 0.84 17.10 -14.36
CA ALA A 142 2.07 16.43 -13.95
C ALA A 142 1.88 14.94 -13.66
N GLY A 143 0.66 14.38 -13.80
CA GLY A 143 0.35 13.00 -13.41
C GLY A 143 0.46 12.73 -11.90
N GLY A 144 0.93 13.72 -11.15
CA GLY A 144 1.33 13.58 -9.77
C GLY A 144 2.77 13.13 -9.55
N ASP A 145 3.73 13.44 -10.44
CA ASP A 145 5.12 12.96 -10.37
C ASP A 145 6.06 13.84 -9.50
N MET A 146 7.03 13.23 -8.80
CA MET A 146 8.10 13.94 -8.05
C MET A 146 9.54 13.48 -8.36
N PRO A 147 10.54 14.40 -8.33
CA PRO A 147 11.98 14.06 -8.38
C PRO A 147 12.52 13.46 -7.07
N GLN A 148 13.35 12.42 -7.23
CA GLN A 148 13.89 11.55 -6.18
C GLN A 148 14.98 12.22 -5.30
N PHE A 149 14.74 12.42 -3.99
CA PHE A 149 15.82 12.72 -3.02
C PHE A 149 15.58 12.13 -1.61
N VAL A 150 16.20 10.98 -1.33
CA VAL A 150 16.19 10.31 0.00
C VAL A 150 17.58 10.29 0.67
N LEU A 151 18.65 10.59 -0.06
CA LEU A 151 20.03 10.39 0.42
C LEU A 151 20.49 11.39 1.52
N ALA A 152 19.82 12.53 1.66
CA ALA A 152 20.25 13.60 2.54
C ALA A 152 19.76 13.44 4.00
N ALA A 153 18.76 12.60 4.26
CA ALA A 153 18.25 12.34 5.62
C ALA A 153 19.15 11.35 6.38
N MET A 154 19.57 10.26 5.71
CA MET A 154 20.37 9.20 6.33
C MET A 154 21.80 9.67 6.70
N THR A 155 22.42 10.50 5.87
CA THR A 155 23.76 11.06 6.15
C THR A 155 23.79 11.93 7.42
N ARG A 156 22.67 12.54 7.81
CA ARG A 156 22.56 13.38 9.02
C ARG A 156 22.29 12.59 10.30
N ALA A 157 21.85 11.34 10.20
CA ALA A 157 21.53 10.51 11.36
C ALA A 157 22.75 9.75 11.95
N ASN A 158 23.91 9.76 11.28
CA ASN A 158 25.11 8.99 11.67
C ASN A 158 24.80 7.50 11.96
N ASP A 159 23.94 6.92 11.12
CA ASP A 159 23.46 5.54 11.26
C ASP A 159 24.59 4.54 10.95
N LYS A 160 24.76 3.54 11.81
CA LYS A 160 25.76 2.46 11.70
C LYS A 160 25.13 1.06 11.60
N SER A 161 23.83 1.00 11.36
CA SER A 161 23.08 -0.24 11.22
C SER A 161 23.52 -1.03 9.99
N GLU A 162 23.13 -2.29 9.85
CA GLU A 162 23.36 -3.05 8.61
C GLU A 162 22.53 -2.53 7.43
N ASP A 163 22.96 -2.83 6.20
CA ASP A 163 22.40 -2.27 4.95
C ASP A 163 20.87 -2.38 4.85
N LYS A 164 20.31 -3.51 5.27
CA LYS A 164 18.87 -3.74 5.29
C LYS A 164 18.14 -2.81 6.25
N THR A 165 18.63 -2.68 7.48
CA THR A 165 18.08 -1.77 8.48
C THR A 165 18.16 -0.31 8.01
N GLN A 166 19.29 0.09 7.43
CA GLN A 166 19.44 1.43 6.86
C GLN A 166 18.45 1.68 5.71
N SER A 167 18.27 0.70 4.82
CA SER A 167 17.31 0.78 3.71
C SER A 167 15.88 0.93 4.22
N LEU A 168 15.45 0.09 5.16
CA LEU A 168 14.10 0.13 5.75
C LEU A 168 13.86 1.43 6.53
N ARG A 169 14.86 1.91 7.28
CA ARG A 169 14.80 3.21 7.94
C ARG A 169 14.72 4.35 6.91
N GLY A 170 15.41 4.21 5.79
CA GLY A 170 15.31 5.07 4.62
C GLY A 170 13.92 5.14 4.04
N ASP A 171 13.27 3.98 3.83
CA ASP A 171 11.88 3.89 3.38
C ASP A 171 10.93 4.58 4.38
N CYS A 172 11.14 4.41 5.68
CA CYS A 172 10.38 5.14 6.71
C CYS A 172 10.58 6.65 6.64
N PHE A 173 11.83 7.13 6.53
CA PHE A 173 12.07 8.56 6.40
C PHE A 173 11.51 9.13 5.10
N ALA A 174 11.51 8.37 4.01
CA ALA A 174 10.83 8.75 2.78
C ALA A 174 9.32 8.93 3.03
N GLY A 175 8.66 7.99 3.73
CA GLY A 175 7.26 8.12 4.10
C GLY A 175 6.97 9.32 5.02
N ALA A 176 7.83 9.56 6.01
CA ALA A 176 7.70 10.71 6.91
C ALA A 176 7.91 12.05 6.19
N TYR A 177 8.83 12.08 5.22
CA TYR A 177 9.00 13.22 4.34
C TYR A 177 7.75 13.45 3.51
N THR A 178 7.21 12.40 2.87
CA THR A 178 5.95 12.45 2.11
C THR A 178 4.81 13.02 2.97
N ALA A 179 4.61 12.54 4.20
CA ALA A 179 3.59 13.08 5.11
C ALA A 179 3.83 14.56 5.46
N SER A 180 5.08 14.97 5.69
CA SER A 180 5.38 16.37 6.00
C SER A 180 5.11 17.32 4.82
N VAL A 181 5.27 16.83 3.59
CA VAL A 181 4.95 17.58 2.38
C VAL A 181 3.43 17.58 2.14
N LEU A 182 2.73 16.44 2.33
CA LEU A 182 1.27 16.33 2.27
C LEU A 182 0.55 17.28 3.25
N LEU A 183 1.07 17.43 4.46
CA LEU A 183 0.49 18.29 5.50
C LEU A 183 0.82 19.78 5.31
N GLN A 184 1.63 20.15 4.29
CA GLN A 184 2.14 21.50 4.06
C GLN A 184 2.73 22.18 5.31
N ASN A 185 3.22 21.39 6.27
CA ASN A 185 3.66 21.89 7.57
C ASN A 185 5.07 22.50 7.53
N ARG A 186 5.64 22.67 6.34
CA ARG A 186 6.97 23.22 6.06
C ARG A 186 6.94 24.44 5.13
N LYS A 187 5.86 25.23 5.14
CA LYS A 187 5.68 26.43 4.31
C LYS A 187 6.86 27.41 4.30
N ASP A 188 7.65 27.47 5.37
CA ASP A 188 8.82 28.35 5.49
C ASP A 188 10.12 27.74 4.92
N THR A 189 10.15 26.43 4.62
CA THR A 189 11.36 25.68 4.23
C THR A 189 11.18 24.79 2.99
N SER A 190 9.96 24.62 2.49
CA SER A 190 9.63 23.80 1.33
C SER A 190 8.43 24.40 0.61
N SER A 191 8.59 24.68 -0.69
CA SER A 191 7.51 25.06 -1.60
C SER A 191 6.92 23.84 -2.34
N PHE A 192 7.39 22.63 -2.06
CA PHE A 192 6.92 21.41 -2.70
C PHE A 192 5.54 21.02 -2.18
N GLY A 193 4.64 20.67 -3.10
CA GLY A 193 3.38 20.00 -2.84
C GLY A 193 3.44 18.56 -3.35
N ILE A 194 2.71 17.66 -2.70
CA ILE A 194 2.52 16.28 -3.15
C ILE A 194 1.06 16.12 -3.58
N SER A 195 0.89 15.43 -4.70
CA SER A 195 -0.36 15.07 -5.35
C SER A 195 -0.93 13.76 -4.80
N PRO A 196 -2.18 13.41 -5.14
CA PRO A 196 -2.75 12.10 -4.85
C PRO A 196 -2.03 10.91 -5.53
N GLY A 197 -1.35 11.12 -6.66
CA GLY A 197 -0.69 10.05 -7.44
C GLY A 197 0.65 9.60 -6.86
N ASP A 198 1.38 10.51 -6.22
CA ASP A 198 2.72 10.29 -5.68
C ASP A 198 2.81 9.11 -4.70
N LEU A 199 1.77 8.90 -3.90
CA LEU A 199 1.73 7.80 -2.92
C LEU A 199 1.66 6.43 -3.60
N ASP A 200 0.96 6.34 -4.73
CA ASP A 200 0.81 5.10 -5.48
C ASP A 200 2.08 4.76 -6.25
N GLU A 201 2.77 5.77 -6.78
CA GLU A 201 4.08 5.61 -7.40
C GLU A 201 5.13 5.17 -6.38
N ALA A 202 5.13 5.76 -5.17
CA ALA A 202 6.03 5.35 -4.11
C ALA A 202 5.81 3.87 -3.73
N ILE A 203 4.57 3.42 -3.58
CA ILE A 203 4.26 2.02 -3.28
C ILE A 203 4.62 1.09 -4.44
N THR A 204 4.33 1.51 -5.67
CA THR A 204 4.74 0.77 -6.88
C THR A 204 6.27 0.68 -6.97
N ALA A 205 7.00 1.74 -6.61
CA ALA A 205 8.44 1.78 -6.58
C ALA A 205 9.05 0.79 -5.57
N LEU A 206 8.47 0.72 -4.37
CA LEU A 206 8.90 -0.20 -3.31
C LEU A 206 8.66 -1.68 -3.68
N LEU A 207 7.64 -1.96 -4.50
CA LEU A 207 7.27 -3.32 -4.92
C LEU A 207 7.98 -3.76 -6.20
N VAL A 208 7.97 -2.93 -7.25
CA VAL A 208 8.26 -3.35 -8.64
C VAL A 208 9.72 -3.12 -9.04
N PHE A 209 10.39 -2.08 -8.54
CA PHE A 209 11.77 -1.78 -8.95
C PHE A 209 12.78 -2.55 -8.09
N ARG A 210 13.11 -3.78 -8.52
CA ARG A 210 14.07 -4.68 -7.86
C ARG A 210 15.01 -5.36 -8.85
N VAL A 211 16.23 -5.62 -8.41
CA VAL A 211 17.16 -6.57 -9.04
C VAL A 211 17.48 -7.73 -8.09
N ASP A 212 18.04 -8.82 -8.60
CA ASP A 212 18.41 -9.99 -7.80
C ASP A 212 19.29 -9.61 -6.60
N GLY A 213 18.92 -10.09 -5.40
CA GLY A 213 19.61 -9.78 -4.14
C GLY A 213 19.04 -8.58 -3.36
N ASP A 214 18.12 -7.80 -3.93
CA ASP A 214 17.54 -6.64 -3.24
C ASP A 214 16.65 -7.02 -2.03
N VAL A 215 16.07 -8.22 -1.99
CA VAL A 215 15.28 -8.67 -0.80
C VAL A 215 16.16 -8.78 0.44
N GLU A 216 17.37 -9.31 0.31
CA GLU A 216 18.30 -9.44 1.44
C GLU A 216 18.91 -8.09 1.82
N ARG A 217 19.17 -7.22 0.83
CA ARG A 217 19.81 -5.92 1.03
C ARG A 217 18.86 -4.80 1.48
N GLN A 218 17.61 -4.82 1.02
CA GLN A 218 16.63 -3.74 1.23
C GLN A 218 15.40 -4.18 2.01
N GLY A 219 15.17 -5.50 2.12
CA GLY A 219 13.95 -6.08 2.67
C GLY A 219 12.91 -6.48 1.62
N ALA A 220 11.99 -7.34 2.04
CA ALA A 220 10.82 -7.70 1.23
C ALA A 220 9.98 -6.45 0.93
N GLY A 221 9.25 -6.39 -0.19
CA GLY A 221 8.44 -5.22 -0.55
C GLY A 221 7.40 -4.89 0.49
N PHE A 222 6.75 -5.93 0.98
CA PHE A 222 5.86 -5.84 2.13
C PHE A 222 6.52 -5.24 3.39
N GLU A 223 7.79 -5.57 3.65
CA GLU A 223 8.56 -5.02 4.78
C GLU A 223 8.89 -3.54 4.56
N ARG A 224 9.36 -3.19 3.36
CA ARG A 224 9.66 -1.82 2.95
C ARG A 224 8.43 -0.91 3.00
N ILE A 225 7.28 -1.39 2.52
CA ILE A 225 6.01 -0.68 2.60
C ILE A 225 5.59 -0.47 4.05
N ARG A 226 5.79 -1.46 4.95
CA ARG A 226 5.49 -1.29 6.38
C ARG A 226 6.27 -0.11 6.98
N HIS A 227 7.56 -0.01 6.65
CA HIS A 227 8.40 1.07 7.12
C HIS A 227 7.99 2.42 6.51
N TYR A 228 7.77 2.48 5.20
CA TYR A 228 7.26 3.66 4.52
C TYR A 228 5.94 4.15 5.15
N ARG A 229 4.98 3.24 5.35
CA ARG A 229 3.70 3.51 6.02
C ARG A 229 3.88 4.03 7.44
N ASN A 230 4.80 3.46 8.23
CA ASN A 230 5.09 3.94 9.58
C ASN A 230 5.55 5.42 9.55
N GLY A 231 6.40 5.78 8.59
CA GLY A 231 6.79 7.16 8.36
C GLY A 231 5.62 8.06 7.97
N VAL A 232 4.77 7.62 7.04
CA VAL A 232 3.59 8.39 6.60
C VAL A 232 2.63 8.65 7.75
N LEU A 233 2.34 7.63 8.56
CA LEU A 233 1.33 7.71 9.62
C LEU A 233 1.84 8.34 10.91
N ASN A 234 3.09 8.07 11.28
CA ASN A 234 3.64 8.39 12.60
C ASN A 234 4.80 9.40 12.55
N GLY A 235 5.19 9.86 11.37
CA GLY A 235 6.22 10.88 11.18
C GLY A 235 7.65 10.41 11.44
N ALA A 236 8.60 11.33 11.30
CA ALA A 236 10.04 11.01 11.26
C ALA A 236 10.59 10.47 12.60
N GLU A 237 9.98 10.82 13.73
CA GLU A 237 10.38 10.30 15.04
C GLU A 237 10.15 8.79 15.16
N ALA A 238 9.14 8.25 14.48
CA ALA A 238 8.85 6.82 14.48
C ALA A 238 9.92 6.01 13.73
N CYS A 239 10.70 6.64 12.85
CA CYS A 239 11.76 5.98 12.06
C CYS A 239 13.07 5.80 12.83
N LEU A 240 13.20 6.47 13.98
CA LEU A 240 14.37 6.39 14.86
C LEU A 240 14.20 5.38 15.99
N LYS A 241 13.01 4.80 16.13
CA LYS A 241 12.73 3.74 17.10
C LYS A 241 13.10 2.41 16.45
N ASP A 242 14.04 1.70 17.08
CA ASP A 242 14.50 0.37 16.67
C ASP A 242 13.39 -0.67 16.78
#